data_AF-A7HI07-F1
#
_entry.id   AF-A7HI07-F1
#
_cell.length_a   1.000
_cell.length_b   1.000
_cell.length_c   1.000
_cell.angle_alpha   90.00
_cell.angle_beta   90.00
_cell.angle_gamma   90.00
#
_symmetry.space_group_name_H-M   'P 1'
#
loop_
_entity.id
_entity.type
_entity.pdbx_description
1 polymer ?
#
loop_
_entity_poly.entity_id
_entity_poly.type
_entity_poly.pdbx_seq_one_letter_code
_entity_poly.pdbx_strand_id
1 'polypeptide(L)'
;MFARAVLAFLAMPAVVGILVPLWIAQRDGSRGPAHGAGLVLAGLGLLALLWCVRDFYVIGKGTLAPWSPPRRLVAVGLYRFTRNPMYLAVLLLVAGIAAWRSSPSVLAYALVLALLFHLRVILNEERALARSFPEEWRQYARAVPRWRPRLSPWRGPAPGPGRDA
;
A
#
# COMPACT_ATOMS: atom_id res chain seq x y z
N MET A 1 18.71 -16.10 -2.42
CA MET A 1 17.25 -16.31 -2.25
C MET A 1 16.54 -15.04 -1.79
N PHE A 2 17.04 -14.36 -0.74
CA PHE A 2 16.44 -13.13 -0.19
C PHE A 2 16.36 -11.94 -1.17
N ALA A 3 17.44 -11.63 -1.90
CA ALA A 3 17.42 -10.56 -2.92
C ALA A 3 16.36 -10.77 -4.02
N ARG A 4 16.07 -12.02 -4.39
CA ARG A 4 15.02 -12.37 -5.37
C ARG A 4 13.62 -12.12 -4.81
N ALA A 5 13.40 -12.35 -3.52
CA ALA A 5 12.13 -12.05 -2.85
C ALA A 5 11.91 -10.54 -2.72
N VAL A 6 12.95 -9.78 -2.38
CA VAL A 6 12.93 -8.30 -2.38
C VAL A 6 12.62 -7.77 -3.78
N LEU A 7 13.30 -8.29 -4.81
CA LEU A 7 13.09 -7.90 -6.19
C LEU A 7 11.66 -8.21 -6.65
N ALA A 8 11.14 -9.40 -6.33
CA ALA A 8 9.75 -9.77 -6.64
C ALA A 8 8.73 -8.88 -5.90
N PHE A 9 9.00 -8.55 -4.63
CA PHE A 9 8.16 -7.67 -3.82
C PHE A 9 8.15 -6.23 -4.34
N LEU A 10 9.26 -5.75 -4.93
CA LEU A 10 9.35 -4.45 -5.59
C LEU A 10 8.80 -4.46 -7.02
N ALA A 11 8.96 -5.57 -7.73
CA ALA A 11 8.51 -5.72 -9.10
C ALA A 11 6.99 -5.67 -9.19
N MET A 12 6.27 -6.28 -8.24
CA MET A 12 4.80 -6.32 -8.30
C MET A 12 4.15 -4.93 -8.17
N PRO A 13 4.52 -4.06 -7.20
CA PRO A 13 4.08 -2.66 -7.17
C PRO A 13 4.54 -1.85 -8.38
N ALA A 14 5.73 -2.10 -8.93
CA ALA A 14 6.19 -1.40 -10.13
C ALA A 14 5.35 -1.77 -11.37
N VAL A 15 5.02 -3.05 -11.53
CA VAL A 15 4.17 -3.52 -12.63
C VAL A 15 2.76 -2.96 -12.47
N VAL A 16 2.15 -3.11 -11.29
CA VAL A 16 0.77 -2.69 -11.01
C VAL A 16 0.63 -1.17 -10.96
N GLY A 17 1.58 -0.47 -10.36
CA GLY A 17 1.53 0.96 -10.11
C GLY A 17 2.10 1.83 -11.24
N ILE A 18 2.92 1.28 -12.14
CA ILE A 18 3.61 2.06 -13.18
C ILE A 18 3.41 1.42 -14.57
N LEU A 19 3.89 0.19 -14.79
CA LEU A 19 3.94 -0.37 -16.14
C LEU A 19 2.55 -0.60 -16.75
N VAL A 20 1.62 -1.21 -15.99
CA VAL A 20 0.25 -1.43 -16.45
C VAL A 20 -0.50 -0.11 -16.69
N PRO A 21 -0.49 0.87 -15.76
CA PRO A 21 -1.05 2.20 -16.00
C PRO A 21 -0.51 2.88 -17.25
N LEU A 22 0.81 2.88 -17.47
CA LEU A 22 1.40 3.49 -18.66
C LEU A 22 1.03 2.74 -19.94
N TRP A 23 0.92 1.42 -19.88
CA TRP A 23 0.48 0.58 -20.99
C TRP A 23 -1.01 0.74 -21.33
N ILE A 24 -1.85 1.03 -20.34
CA ILE A 24 -3.25 1.42 -20.56
C ILE A 24 -3.30 2.84 -21.14
N ALA A 25 -2.55 3.77 -20.55
CA ALA A 25 -2.54 5.18 -20.95
C ALA A 25 -2.11 5.40 -22.41
N GLN A 26 -1.19 4.59 -22.96
CA GLN A 26 -0.80 4.69 -24.36
C GLN A 26 -1.91 4.32 -25.36
N ARG A 27 -2.96 3.60 -24.90
CA ARG A 27 -4.12 3.25 -25.74
C ARG A 27 -5.22 4.30 -25.68
N ASP A 28 -5.27 5.05 -24.59
CA ASP A 28 -6.02 6.29 -24.53
C ASP A 28 -5.22 7.33 -25.32
N GLY A 29 -5.51 7.48 -26.62
CA GLY A 29 -4.92 8.55 -27.43
C GLY A 29 -4.93 9.87 -26.66
N SER A 30 -3.83 10.63 -26.70
CA SER A 30 -3.63 11.79 -25.81
C SER A 30 -4.78 12.79 -25.95
N ARG A 31 -5.70 12.77 -24.99
CA ARG A 31 -6.97 13.52 -25.04
C ARG A 31 -6.93 14.88 -24.34
N GLY A 32 -5.76 15.31 -23.85
CA GLY A 32 -5.61 16.61 -23.21
C GLY A 32 -4.17 16.93 -22.82
N PRO A 33 -3.88 18.17 -22.39
CA PRO A 33 -2.57 18.58 -21.94
C PRO A 33 -2.15 17.76 -20.71
N ALA A 34 -0.88 17.41 -20.65
CA ALA A 34 -0.33 16.71 -19.49
C ALA A 34 -0.30 17.64 -18.28
N HIS A 35 -1.02 17.29 -17.22
CA HIS A 35 -1.05 18.10 -16.01
C HIS A 35 0.19 17.84 -15.16
N GLY A 36 1.08 18.84 -15.01
CA GLY A 36 2.27 18.73 -14.15
C GLY A 36 1.93 18.37 -12.69
N ALA A 37 0.74 18.76 -12.21
CA ALA A 37 0.21 18.34 -10.91
C ALA A 37 0.05 16.80 -10.80
N GLY A 38 -0.27 16.11 -11.90
CA GLY A 38 -0.36 14.65 -11.94
C GLY A 38 0.98 13.97 -11.70
N LEU A 39 2.08 14.53 -12.22
CA LEU A 39 3.44 14.04 -11.93
C LEU A 39 3.81 14.23 -10.46
N VAL A 40 3.43 15.37 -9.87
CA VAL A 40 3.65 15.62 -8.43
C VAL A 40 2.89 14.59 -7.60
N LEU A 41 1.61 14.35 -7.90
CA LEU A 41 0.82 13.33 -7.21
C LEU A 41 1.41 11.92 -7.38
N ALA A 42 1.82 11.57 -8.59
CA ALA A 42 2.47 10.28 -8.87
C ALA A 42 3.78 10.14 -8.07
N GLY A 43 4.61 11.19 -8.04
CA GLY A 43 5.84 11.24 -7.27
C GLY A 43 5.61 11.07 -5.77
N LEU A 44 4.61 11.76 -5.20
CA LEU A 44 4.23 11.61 -3.79
C LEU A 44 3.77 10.17 -3.48
N GLY A 45 2.98 9.56 -4.35
CA GLY A 45 2.57 8.17 -4.24
C GLY A 45 3.77 7.21 -4.26
N LEU A 46 4.71 7.41 -5.18
CA LEU A 46 5.94 6.61 -5.27
C LEU A 46 6.81 6.75 -4.02
N LEU A 47 7.01 7.98 -3.52
CA LEU A 47 7.79 8.22 -2.30
C LEU A 47 7.14 7.57 -1.08
N ALA A 48 5.83 7.67 -0.93
CA ALA A 48 5.09 7.01 0.14
C ALA A 48 5.17 5.47 0.05
N LEU A 49 5.15 4.92 -1.17
CA LEU A 49 5.31 3.49 -1.41
C LEU A 49 6.72 3.03 -1.01
N LEU A 50 7.75 3.74 -1.46
CA LEU A 50 9.15 3.45 -1.09
C LEU A 50 9.38 3.55 0.42
N TRP A 51 8.72 4.50 1.09
CA TRP A 51 8.72 4.58 2.55
C TRP A 51 8.11 3.31 3.17
N CYS A 52 6.92 2.88 2.72
CA CYS A 52 6.31 1.64 3.22
C CYS A 52 7.22 0.42 3.00
N VAL A 53 7.84 0.30 1.83
CA VAL A 53 8.79 -0.78 1.53
C VAL A 53 10.00 -0.72 2.46
N ARG A 54 10.55 0.48 2.72
CA ARG A 54 11.64 0.69 3.68
C ARG A 54 11.21 0.24 5.09
N ASP A 55 10.03 0.64 5.56
CA ASP A 55 9.53 0.25 6.89
C ASP A 55 9.43 -1.27 6.99
N PHE A 56 8.91 -1.95 5.96
CA PHE A 56 8.90 -3.41 5.90
C PHE A 56 10.30 -4.04 5.86
N TYR A 57 11.24 -3.44 5.12
CA TYR A 57 12.61 -3.92 5.03
C TYR A 57 13.33 -3.82 6.39
N VAL A 58 13.21 -2.68 7.06
CA VAL A 58 13.89 -2.40 8.33
C VAL A 58 13.27 -3.21 9.48
N ILE A 59 11.95 -3.42 9.47
CA ILE A 59 11.22 -4.03 10.59
C ILE A 59 11.03 -5.53 10.40
N GLY A 60 10.95 -6.00 9.15
CA GLY A 60 10.72 -7.39 8.81
C GLY A 60 11.92 -8.33 9.01
N LYS A 61 13.12 -7.80 9.34
CA LYS A 61 14.36 -8.55 9.64
C LYS A 61 14.48 -9.91 8.92
N GLY A 62 14.28 -9.96 7.60
CA GLY A 62 14.55 -11.13 6.75
C GLY A 62 13.36 -11.86 6.12
N THR A 63 12.10 -11.58 6.48
CA THR A 63 10.95 -12.29 5.87
C THR A 63 10.07 -11.36 5.03
N LEU A 64 10.60 -10.91 3.89
CA LEU A 64 9.85 -10.25 2.81
C LEU A 64 9.01 -11.24 1.98
N ALA A 65 8.61 -12.37 2.57
CA ALA A 65 7.77 -13.34 1.89
C ALA A 65 6.31 -12.86 1.97
N PRO A 66 5.62 -12.60 0.83
CA PRO A 66 4.17 -12.38 0.78
C PRO A 66 3.34 -13.51 1.42
N TRP A 67 4.00 -14.65 1.67
CA TRP A 67 3.47 -15.93 2.11
C TRP A 67 3.74 -16.24 3.59
N SER A 68 4.53 -15.41 4.30
CA SER A 68 4.80 -15.62 5.73
C SER A 68 3.87 -14.72 6.56
N PRO A 69 3.15 -15.26 7.55
CA PRO A 69 2.40 -14.45 8.49
C PRO A 69 3.33 -13.42 9.14
N PRO A 70 2.91 -12.14 9.29
CA PRO A 70 3.71 -11.15 9.99
C PRO A 70 3.89 -11.58 11.45
N ARG A 71 5.14 -11.82 11.86
CA ARG A 71 5.48 -12.23 13.25
C ARG A 71 5.20 -11.14 14.29
N ARG A 72 4.98 -9.90 13.85
CA ARG A 72 4.63 -8.73 14.66
C ARG A 72 3.67 -7.84 13.88
N LEU A 73 2.68 -7.27 14.56
CA LEU A 73 1.83 -6.23 13.98
C LEU A 73 2.69 -4.98 13.69
N VAL A 74 2.66 -4.49 12.44
CA VAL A 74 3.46 -3.36 12.00
C VAL A 74 2.68 -2.06 12.24
N ALA A 75 2.97 -1.36 13.35
CA ALA A 75 2.32 -0.09 13.74
C ALA A 75 3.34 1.07 13.85
N VAL A 76 4.10 1.27 12.78
CA VAL A 76 5.24 2.20 12.68
C VAL A 76 5.13 3.07 11.44
N GLY A 77 5.85 4.18 11.40
CA GLY A 77 5.88 5.05 10.22
C GLY A 77 4.47 5.42 9.72
N LEU A 78 4.21 5.23 8.43
CA LEU A 78 2.92 5.55 7.81
C LEU A 78 1.76 4.68 8.33
N TYR A 79 2.05 3.50 8.89
CA TYR A 79 1.04 2.61 9.48
C TYR A 79 0.41 3.19 10.77
N ARG A 80 0.98 4.26 11.32
CA ARG A 80 0.39 4.97 12.48
C ARG A 80 -0.74 5.91 12.09
N PHE A 81 -0.84 6.26 10.80
CA PHE A 81 -1.83 7.20 10.30
C PHE A 81 -3.00 6.47 9.63
N THR A 82 -2.74 5.38 8.93
CA THR A 82 -3.75 4.50 8.33
C THR A 82 -3.29 3.05 8.44
N ARG A 83 -4.21 2.09 8.44
CA ARG A 83 -3.85 0.66 8.44
C ARG A 83 -3.28 0.18 7.11
N ASN A 84 -3.59 0.88 6.03
CA ASN A 84 -3.28 0.45 4.66
C ASN A 84 -2.52 1.52 3.84
N PRO A 85 -1.41 2.10 4.36
CA PRO A 85 -0.70 3.19 3.68
C PRO A 85 -0.09 2.76 2.35
N MET A 86 0.41 1.53 2.24
CA MET A 86 0.99 1.01 1.00
C MET A 86 -0.04 0.95 -0.13
N TYR A 87 -1.26 0.49 0.15
CA TYR A 87 -2.35 0.48 -0.83
C TYR A 87 -2.75 1.89 -1.24
N LEU A 88 -2.84 2.83 -0.30
CA LEU A 88 -3.10 4.25 -0.62
C LEU A 88 -1.99 4.86 -1.47
N ALA A 89 -0.72 4.52 -1.21
CA ALA A 89 0.42 5.00 -1.99
C ALA A 89 0.36 4.52 -3.45
N VAL A 90 0.01 3.25 -3.68
CA VAL A 90 -0.20 2.71 -5.03
C VAL A 90 -1.39 3.40 -5.71
N LEU A 91 -2.52 3.58 -5.02
CA LEU A 91 -3.67 4.28 -5.59
C LEU A 91 -3.35 5.74 -5.93
N LEU A 92 -2.59 6.43 -5.09
CA LEU A 92 -2.14 7.80 -5.34
C LEU A 92 -1.21 7.89 -6.54
N LEU A 93 -0.28 6.93 -6.66
CA LEU A 93 0.61 6.80 -7.80
C LEU A 93 -0.18 6.62 -9.10
N VAL A 94 -1.10 5.66 -9.14
CA VAL A 94 -1.92 5.36 -10.33
C VAL A 94 -2.85 6.53 -10.67
N ALA A 95 -3.46 7.18 -9.68
CA ALA A 95 -4.29 8.37 -9.89
C ALA A 95 -3.48 9.55 -10.43
N GLY A 96 -2.25 9.74 -9.95
CA GLY A 96 -1.32 10.73 -10.49
C GLY A 96 -0.97 10.47 -11.95
N ILE A 97 -0.73 9.20 -12.34
CA ILE A 97 -0.52 8.81 -13.74
C ILE A 97 -1.78 9.06 -14.57
N ALA A 98 -2.96 8.74 -14.05
CA ALA A 98 -4.24 9.01 -14.73
C ALA A 98 -4.41 10.51 -15.02
N ALA A 99 -4.10 11.37 -14.04
CA ALA A 99 -4.17 12.83 -14.19
C ALA A 99 -3.09 13.39 -15.11
N TRP A 100 -1.86 12.87 -15.02
CA TRP A 100 -0.74 13.28 -15.89
C TRP A 100 -1.02 12.94 -17.36
N ARG A 101 -1.58 11.76 -17.63
CA ARG A 101 -1.91 11.30 -18.98
C ARG A 101 -3.32 11.67 -19.44
N SER A 102 -4.11 12.32 -18.58
CA SER A 102 -5.53 12.61 -18.82
C SER A 102 -6.30 11.36 -19.32
N SER A 103 -6.04 10.21 -18.68
CA SER A 103 -6.49 8.89 -19.12
C SER A 103 -7.66 8.37 -18.27
N PRO A 104 -8.90 8.35 -18.81
CA PRO A 104 -10.05 7.79 -18.11
C PRO A 104 -9.91 6.28 -17.88
N SER A 105 -9.23 5.54 -18.78
CA SER A 105 -9.02 4.10 -18.62
C SER A 105 -8.08 3.79 -17.45
N VAL A 106 -7.05 4.61 -17.20
CA VAL A 106 -6.20 4.47 -16.01
C VAL A 106 -6.96 4.85 -14.74
N LEU A 107 -7.85 5.83 -14.80
CA LEU A 107 -8.72 6.15 -13.66
C LEU A 107 -9.66 4.98 -13.33
N ALA A 108 -10.29 4.37 -14.34
CA ALA A 108 -11.12 3.17 -14.15
C ALA A 108 -10.30 2.02 -13.57
N TYR A 109 -9.07 1.81 -14.05
CA TYR A 109 -8.13 0.84 -13.49
C TYR A 109 -7.82 1.14 -12.00
N ALA A 110 -7.60 2.40 -11.63
CA ALA A 110 -7.39 2.79 -10.23
C ALA A 110 -8.59 2.45 -9.34
N LEU A 111 -9.82 2.64 -9.83
CA LEU A 111 -11.05 2.29 -9.10
C LEU A 111 -11.18 0.77 -8.91
N VAL A 112 -10.87 -0.01 -9.95
CA VAL A 112 -10.83 -1.48 -9.86
C VAL A 112 -9.78 -1.92 -8.85
N LEU A 113 -8.57 -1.35 -8.89
CA LEU A 113 -7.54 -1.62 -7.88
C LEU A 113 -8.00 -1.28 -6.47
N ALA A 114 -8.67 -0.13 -6.28
CA ALA A 114 -9.19 0.27 -4.97
C ALA A 114 -10.19 -0.76 -4.43
N LEU A 115 -11.08 -1.27 -5.27
CA LEU A 115 -12.02 -2.33 -4.91
C LEU A 115 -11.29 -3.64 -4.56
N LEU A 116 -10.34 -4.07 -5.39
CA LEU A 116 -9.58 -5.30 -5.15
C LEU A 116 -8.77 -5.22 -3.85
N PHE A 117 -8.11 -4.09 -3.59
CA PHE A 117 -7.40 -3.85 -2.33
C PHE A 117 -8.37 -3.85 -1.15
N HIS A 118 -9.54 -3.23 -1.28
CA HIS A 118 -10.56 -3.24 -0.25
C HIS A 118 -11.02 -4.66 0.11
N LEU A 119 -11.31 -5.47 -0.90
CA LEU A 119 -11.72 -6.87 -0.73
C LEU A 119 -10.60 -7.69 -0.11
N ARG A 120 -9.35 -7.55 -0.57
CA ARG A 120 -8.18 -8.25 -0.03
C ARG A 120 -7.97 -7.94 1.45
N VAL A 121 -8.09 -6.68 1.83
CA VAL A 121 -7.94 -6.21 3.21
C VAL A 121 -9.01 -6.83 4.11
N ILE A 122 -10.29 -6.73 3.74
CA ILE A 122 -11.39 -7.22 4.59
C ILE A 122 -11.46 -8.74 4.65
N LEU A 123 -11.27 -9.43 3.51
CA LEU A 123 -11.48 -10.87 3.44
C LEU A 123 -10.30 -11.66 3.99
N ASN A 124 -9.08 -11.13 3.87
CA ASN A 124 -7.86 -11.88 4.18
C ASN A 124 -7.03 -11.19 5.27
N GLU A 125 -6.56 -9.97 5.05
CA GLU A 125 -5.54 -9.36 5.93
C GLU A 125 -6.07 -9.05 7.32
N GLU A 126 -7.20 -8.34 7.43
CA GLU A 126 -7.77 -8.00 8.73
C GLU A 126 -8.24 -9.23 9.49
N ARG A 127 -8.74 -10.26 8.80
CA ARG A 127 -9.13 -11.53 9.42
C ARG A 127 -7.93 -12.31 9.92
N ALA A 128 -6.84 -12.37 9.14
CA ALA A 128 -5.61 -13.01 9.57
C ALA A 128 -5.01 -12.29 10.78
N LEU A 129 -4.93 -10.96 10.75
CA LEU A 129 -4.43 -10.15 11.87
C LEU A 129 -5.31 -10.27 13.12
N ALA A 130 -6.63 -10.28 12.97
CA ALA A 130 -7.56 -10.48 14.08
C ALA A 130 -7.43 -11.86 14.73
N ARG A 131 -7.06 -12.89 13.96
CA ARG A 131 -6.83 -14.25 14.48
C ARG A 131 -5.48 -14.37 15.19
N SER A 132 -4.42 -13.80 14.61
CA SER A 132 -3.06 -13.91 15.15
C SER A 132 -2.78 -12.97 16.32
N PHE A 133 -3.47 -11.82 16.41
CA PHE A 133 -3.25 -10.76 17.41
C PHE A 133 -4.56 -10.16 17.94
N PRO A 134 -5.47 -10.94 18.55
CA PRO A 134 -6.84 -10.51 18.82
C PRO A 134 -6.96 -9.25 19.70
N GLU A 135 -6.13 -9.09 20.73
CA GLU A 135 -6.17 -7.92 21.61
C GLU A 135 -5.48 -6.70 20.98
N GLU A 136 -4.25 -6.87 20.46
CA GLU A 136 -3.48 -5.79 19.85
C GLU A 136 -4.13 -5.28 18.58
N TRP A 137 -4.64 -6.18 17.73
CA TRP A 137 -5.39 -5.82 16.54
C TRP A 137 -6.65 -5.03 16.90
N ARG A 138 -7.43 -5.46 17.91
CA ARG A 138 -8.63 -4.72 18.34
C ARG A 138 -8.29 -3.33 18.85
N GLN A 139 -7.19 -3.16 19.57
CA GLN A 139 -6.76 -1.84 20.05
C GLN A 139 -6.31 -0.96 18.87
N TYR A 140 -5.48 -1.50 17.99
CA TYR A 140 -4.95 -0.79 16.83
C TYR A 140 -6.06 -0.41 15.83
N ALA A 141 -6.94 -1.35 15.46
CA ALA A 141 -8.02 -1.13 14.50
C ALA A 141 -9.08 -0.14 14.99
N ARG A 142 -9.29 -0.02 16.31
CA ARG A 142 -10.14 1.02 16.92
C ARG A 142 -9.52 2.41 16.80
N ALA A 143 -8.20 2.51 16.96
CA ALA A 143 -7.51 3.80 16.99
C ALA A 143 -7.05 4.27 15.60
N VAL A 144 -6.81 3.36 14.66
CA VAL A 144 -6.29 3.66 13.33
C VAL A 144 -7.34 3.31 12.28
N PRO A 145 -7.87 4.29 11.53
CA PRO A 145 -8.82 4.05 10.46
C PRO A 145 -8.21 3.24 9.32
N ARG A 146 -9.07 2.55 8.56
CA ARG A 146 -8.64 1.64 7.49
C ARG A 146 -8.04 2.37 6.29
N TRP A 147 -8.66 3.47 5.86
CA TRP A 147 -8.33 4.17 4.61
C TRP A 147 -8.12 5.68 4.76
N ARG A 148 -8.62 6.31 5.82
CA ARG A 148 -8.53 7.77 6.02
C ARG A 148 -7.30 8.08 6.86
N PRO A 149 -6.21 8.66 6.35
CA PRO A 149 -5.04 8.97 7.18
C PRO A 149 -5.42 9.90 8.33
N ARG A 150 -4.98 9.57 9.54
CA ARG A 150 -5.06 10.46 10.70
C ARG A 150 -4.18 11.69 10.48
N LEU A 151 -4.47 12.77 11.19
CA LEU A 151 -3.58 13.94 11.25
C LEU A 151 -2.44 13.73 12.26
N SER A 152 -2.72 12.98 13.33
CA SER A 152 -1.75 12.65 14.38
C SER A 152 -1.39 11.15 14.35
N PRO A 153 -0.11 10.76 14.50
CA PRO A 153 0.27 9.36 14.53
C PRO A 153 -0.25 8.67 15.80
N TRP A 154 -0.71 7.43 15.67
CA TRP A 154 -0.99 6.58 16.83
C TRP A 154 0.29 6.28 17.63
N ARG A 155 0.20 6.36 18.95
CA ARG A 155 1.31 6.13 19.90
C ARG A 155 1.03 5.00 20.91
N GLY A 156 0.14 4.07 20.56
CA GLY A 156 -0.17 2.97 21.47
C GLY A 156 0.99 1.99 21.65
N PRO A 157 0.82 0.97 22.51
CA PRO A 157 1.85 0.01 22.86
C PRO A 157 2.45 -0.64 21.60
N ALA A 158 3.77 -0.84 21.60
CA ALA A 158 4.41 -1.64 20.57
C ALA A 158 3.80 -3.05 20.61
N PRO A 159 3.36 -3.62 19.48
CA PRO A 159 2.70 -4.93 19.51
C PRO A 159 3.65 -6.03 20.01
N GLY A 160 3.12 -6.91 20.87
CA GLY A 160 3.85 -8.09 21.34
C GLY A 160 4.11 -9.11 20.22
N PRO A 161 4.99 -10.10 20.45
CA PRO A 161 5.12 -11.23 19.53
C PRO A 161 3.79 -12.00 19.45
N GLY A 162 3.45 -12.51 18.25
CA GLY A 162 2.22 -13.28 18.05
C GLY A 162 2.21 -14.58 18.84
N ARG A 163 1.02 -15.12 19.13
CA ARG A 163 0.85 -16.36 19.91
C ARG A 163 1.50 -17.61 19.31
N ASP A 164 1.91 -17.55 18.05
CA ASP A 164 2.51 -18.66 17.29
C ASP A 164 4.00 -18.41 16.95
N ALA A 165 4.70 -17.60 17.76
CA ALA A 165 6.13 -17.32 17.62
C ALA A 165 7.02 -18.40 18.27
#